data_AF-A0A9Q4D137-F1
#
_entry.id   AF-A0A9Q4D137-F1
#
_cell.length_a   1.000
_cell.length_b   1.000
_cell.length_c   1.000
_cell.angle_alpha   90.00
_cell.angle_beta   90.00
_cell.angle_gamma   90.00
#
_symmetry.space_group_name_H-M   'P 1'
#
loop_
_entity.id
_entity.type
_entity.pdbx_description
1 polymer ?
#
loop_
_entity_poly.entity_id
_entity_poly.type
_entity_poly.pdbx_seq_one_letter_code
_entity_poly.pdbx_strand_id
1 'polypeptide(L)'
;MPAELIVALAALVLVLAALAFVVGLWTGHRRLRGRMEELHGRVASLHGDVGTLPDRMARLSGQVEALDGQVSEIVEAPLIARAMVHPRRVALVLNPIKAEADSVRQRVAAAVRQSGLPELEVYETTVEDPGQQMARDAVAGGADVVIAAGGDGTVRFVAEELAGTDTTLGVIPLGTGNLLARNLKFPLEDLDACVNTALHGTARQIDSIDIKVETTDGTTVRNTFLVIAGAGMDAEVMGDTRDDLKVKAGWLAYGEAGMRHLPGSRKEISVSLDGGAPQRRKVRSVMVANCGELTAGMDFVPEARFDDGLLDVVMLSPRHVGDWIRIAAKTLTKSRHKIPVMETHQATRCRVVLHEPMAAQLDGDAIGEVRSIDARVRPDSLRILVPASDVPDSAAAPTMKPESVPEEHV
;
A
#
# COMPACT_ATOMS: atom_id res chain seq x y z
N MET A 1 48.01 103.60 43.97
CA MET A 1 47.29 102.94 45.09
C MET A 1 48.29 102.65 46.20
N PRO A 2 47.93 102.84 47.47
CA PRO A 2 48.81 102.45 48.58
C PRO A 2 49.05 100.93 48.52
N ALA A 3 50.28 100.51 48.80
CA ALA A 3 50.71 99.11 48.68
C ALA A 3 49.80 98.14 49.47
N GLU A 4 49.24 98.60 50.58
CA GLU A 4 48.30 97.86 51.43
C GLU A 4 47.01 97.45 50.69
N LEU A 5 46.48 98.30 49.81
CA LEU A 5 45.25 98.01 49.07
C LEU A 5 45.49 96.95 47.98
N ILE A 6 46.68 96.94 47.38
CA ILE A 6 47.07 95.93 46.37
C ILE A 6 47.24 94.56 47.03
N VAL A 7 47.87 94.52 48.20
CA VAL A 7 48.03 93.28 48.99
C VAL A 7 46.67 92.75 49.45
N ALA A 8 45.77 93.62 49.91
CA ALA A 8 44.42 93.21 50.30
C ALA A 8 43.59 92.65 49.12
N LEU A 9 43.68 93.28 47.93
CA LEU A 9 43.00 92.77 46.73
C LEU A 9 43.59 91.45 46.25
N ALA A 10 44.93 91.30 46.28
CA ALA A 10 45.58 90.05 45.90
C ALA A 10 45.20 88.90 46.85
N ALA A 11 45.11 89.17 48.16
CA ALA A 11 44.64 88.21 49.15
C ALA A 11 43.18 87.81 48.92
N LEU A 12 42.30 88.78 48.59
CA LEU A 12 40.90 88.50 48.29
C LEU A 12 40.73 87.64 47.04
N VAL A 13 41.51 87.90 45.98
CA VAL A 13 41.49 87.09 44.74
C VAL A 13 41.96 85.65 45.03
N LEU A 14 43.01 85.47 45.85
CA LEU A 14 43.47 84.15 46.28
C LEU A 14 42.42 83.39 47.09
N VAL A 15 41.72 84.07 48.01
CA VAL A 15 40.64 83.46 48.81
C VAL A 15 39.47 83.07 47.91
N LEU A 16 39.06 83.91 46.97
CA LEU A 16 37.98 83.61 46.04
C LEU A 16 38.36 82.46 45.08
N ALA A 17 39.60 82.41 44.60
CA ALA A 17 40.11 81.31 43.79
C ALA A 17 40.14 79.99 44.58
N ALA A 18 40.58 80.02 45.84
CA ALA A 18 40.56 78.86 46.73
C ALA A 18 39.14 78.39 47.01
N LEU A 19 38.20 79.31 47.26
CA LEU A 19 36.79 78.99 47.49
C LEU A 19 36.15 78.35 46.24
N ALA A 20 36.40 78.91 45.05
CA ALA A 20 35.93 78.35 43.79
C ALA A 20 36.50 76.94 43.53
N PHE A 21 37.78 76.71 43.87
CA PHE A 21 38.41 75.39 43.78
C PHE A 21 37.78 74.37 44.75
N VAL A 22 37.52 74.77 46.00
CA VAL A 22 36.84 73.91 46.99
C VAL A 22 35.40 73.59 46.58
N VAL A 23 34.65 74.57 46.07
CA VAL A 23 33.29 74.35 45.54
C VAL A 23 33.32 73.45 44.30
N GLY A 24 34.33 73.62 43.43
CA GLY A 24 34.57 72.74 42.29
C GLY A 24 34.85 71.29 42.70
N LEU A 25 35.72 71.09 43.71
CA LEU A 25 35.98 69.78 44.29
C LEU A 25 34.73 69.17 44.94
N TRP A 26 33.94 69.98 45.67
CA TRP A 26 32.74 69.51 46.35
C TRP A 26 31.62 69.11 45.38
N THR A 27 31.40 69.92 44.34
CA THR A 27 30.42 69.61 43.27
C THR A 27 30.86 68.43 42.42
N GLY A 28 32.16 68.30 42.12
CA GLY A 28 32.76 67.12 41.49
C GLY A 28 32.58 65.85 42.32
N HIS A 29 32.85 65.92 43.63
CA HIS A 29 32.65 64.81 44.56
C HIS A 29 31.17 64.39 44.65
N ARG A 30 30.22 65.33 44.67
CA ARG A 30 28.78 65.03 44.64
C ARG A 30 28.34 64.34 43.34
N ARG A 31 28.83 64.79 42.18
CA ARG A 31 28.56 64.13 40.89
C ARG A 31 29.14 62.72 40.82
N LEU A 32 30.35 62.52 41.34
CA LEU A 32 30.98 61.20 41.43
C LEU A 32 30.19 60.26 42.34
N ARG A 33 29.71 60.75 43.50
CA ARG A 33 28.88 59.96 44.41
C ARG A 33 27.57 59.49 43.78
N GLY A 34 26.88 60.38 43.05
CA GLY A 34 25.65 60.01 42.32
C GLY A 34 25.90 58.95 41.23
N ARG A 35 26.99 59.07 40.46
CA ARG A 35 27.36 58.04 39.47
C ARG A 35 27.73 56.71 40.11
N MET A 36 28.35 56.72 41.30
CA MET A 36 28.66 55.48 42.05
C MET A 36 27.41 54.79 42.57
N GLU A 37 26.41 55.52 43.05
CA GLU A 37 25.14 54.95 43.51
C GLU A 37 24.35 54.32 42.35
N GLU A 38 24.32 54.98 41.18
CA GLU A 38 23.71 54.44 39.97
C GLU A 38 24.43 53.17 39.47
N LEU A 39 25.77 53.15 39.52
CA LEU A 39 26.58 51.97 39.21
C LEU A 39 26.33 50.82 40.20
N HIS A 40 26.24 51.10 41.50
CA HIS A 40 25.89 50.08 42.50
C HIS A 40 24.50 49.50 42.26
N GLY A 41 23.52 50.33 41.87
CA GLY A 41 22.18 49.86 41.51
C GLY A 41 22.19 48.92 40.29
N ARG A 42 22.94 49.26 39.24
CA ARG A 42 23.09 48.41 38.04
C ARG A 42 23.86 47.12 38.32
N VAL A 43 24.90 47.17 39.16
CA VAL A 43 25.65 45.98 39.59
C VAL A 43 24.80 45.06 40.47
N ALA A 44 23.94 45.61 41.32
CA ALA A 44 23.01 44.83 42.14
C ALA A 44 21.93 44.12 41.30
N SER A 45 21.39 44.78 40.26
CA SER A 45 20.42 44.13 39.36
C SER A 45 21.08 43.02 38.53
N LEU A 46 22.30 43.26 38.03
CA LEU A 46 23.11 42.24 37.35
C LEU A 46 23.44 41.05 38.26
N HIS A 47 23.71 41.28 39.55
CA HIS A 47 23.89 40.20 40.53
C HIS A 47 22.60 39.40 40.77
N GLY A 48 21.44 40.08 40.79
CA GLY A 48 20.14 39.42 40.92
C GLY A 48 19.84 38.50 39.72
N ASP A 49 20.03 39.01 38.50
CA ASP A 49 19.81 38.24 37.28
C ASP A 49 20.77 37.04 37.18
N VAL A 50 22.05 37.24 37.50
CA VAL A 50 23.06 36.15 37.54
C VAL A 50 22.75 35.15 38.66
N GLY A 51 22.24 35.59 39.80
CA GLY A 51 21.85 34.73 40.92
C GLY A 51 20.72 33.75 40.58
N THR A 52 19.89 34.05 39.57
CA THR A 52 18.80 33.17 39.11
C THR A 52 19.21 32.19 38.00
N LEU A 53 20.42 32.33 37.44
CA LEU A 53 20.92 31.44 36.39
C LEU A 53 21.07 29.98 36.85
N PRO A 54 21.59 29.66 38.05
CA PRO A 54 21.68 28.28 38.52
C PRO A 54 20.32 27.59 38.58
N ASP A 55 19.29 28.27 39.08
CA ASP A 55 17.92 27.73 39.17
C ASP A 55 17.25 27.56 37.80
N ARG A 56 17.56 28.44 36.85
CA ARG A 56 17.10 28.31 35.45
C ARG A 56 17.81 27.17 34.73
N MET A 57 19.12 27.03 34.93
CA MET A 57 19.91 25.93 34.37
C MET A 57 19.50 24.59 34.97
N ALA A 58 19.23 24.52 36.27
CA ALA A 58 18.73 23.30 36.93
C ALA A 58 17.34 22.91 36.41
N ARG A 59 16.44 23.89 36.18
CA ARG A 59 15.13 23.63 35.56
C ARG A 59 15.24 23.15 34.12
N LEU A 60 16.10 23.79 33.31
CA LEU A 60 16.36 23.35 31.93
C LEU A 60 17.00 21.97 31.88
N SER A 61 17.96 21.68 32.76
CA SER A 61 18.59 20.36 32.88
C SER A 61 17.56 19.29 33.23
N GLY A 62 16.70 19.57 34.22
CA GLY A 62 15.61 18.66 34.59
C GLY A 62 14.56 18.47 33.49
N GLN A 63 14.30 19.50 32.68
CA GLN A 63 13.44 19.36 31.49
C GLN A 63 14.10 18.53 30.39
N VAL A 64 15.40 18.70 30.16
CA VAL A 64 16.18 17.89 29.21
C VAL A 64 16.23 16.44 29.66
N GLU A 65 16.50 16.15 30.93
CA GLU A 65 16.48 14.80 31.49
C GLU A 65 15.09 14.15 31.42
N ALA A 66 14.02 14.91 31.67
CA ALA A 66 12.65 14.42 31.54
C ALA A 66 12.29 14.09 30.08
N LEU A 67 12.73 14.90 29.12
CA LEU A 67 12.57 14.61 27.69
C LEU A 67 13.39 13.38 27.27
N ASP A 68 14.63 13.27 27.75
CA ASP A 68 15.52 12.13 27.45
C ASP A 68 14.94 10.81 27.98
N GLY A 69 14.34 10.84 29.17
CA GLY A 69 13.60 9.71 29.74
C GLY A 69 12.37 9.33 28.90
N GLN A 70 11.57 10.30 28.45
CA GLN A 70 10.40 10.05 27.59
C GLN A 70 10.79 9.48 26.22
N VAL A 71 11.88 9.99 25.63
CA VAL A 71 12.42 9.47 24.36
C VAL A 71 12.94 8.05 24.56
N SER A 72 13.65 7.78 25.65
CA SER A 72 14.16 6.44 25.97
C SER A 72 13.02 5.43 26.16
N GLU A 73 11.95 5.81 26.86
CA GLU A 73 10.78 4.95 27.08
C GLU A 73 10.04 4.60 25.77
N ILE A 74 9.99 5.55 24.82
CA ILE A 74 9.44 5.33 23.48
C ILE A 74 10.37 4.41 22.66
N VAL A 75 11.68 4.62 22.73
CA VAL A 75 12.68 3.84 21.97
C VAL A 75 12.80 2.40 22.49
N GLU A 76 12.74 2.21 23.80
CA GLU A 76 12.82 0.89 24.45
C GLU A 76 11.52 0.08 24.35
N ALA A 77 10.43 0.67 23.82
CA ALA A 77 9.21 -0.07 23.53
C ALA A 77 9.54 -1.30 22.67
N PRO A 78 9.09 -2.53 23.04
CA PRO A 78 9.55 -3.77 22.41
C PRO A 78 9.42 -3.84 20.88
N LEU A 79 8.47 -3.11 20.29
CA LEU A 79 8.32 -2.98 18.84
C LEU A 79 9.35 -2.03 18.21
N ILE A 80 9.64 -0.90 18.85
CA ILE A 80 10.62 0.09 18.37
C ILE A 80 12.04 -0.45 18.57
N ALA A 81 12.33 -1.06 19.72
CA ALA A 81 13.60 -1.74 19.98
C ALA A 81 13.86 -2.89 18.97
N ARG A 82 12.85 -3.70 18.64
CA ARG A 82 12.99 -4.75 17.59
C ARG A 82 13.20 -4.16 16.19
N ALA A 83 12.46 -3.11 15.84
CA ALA A 83 12.61 -2.41 14.56
C ALA A 83 13.98 -1.71 14.43
N MET A 84 14.58 -1.25 15.53
CA MET A 84 15.92 -0.66 15.55
C MET A 84 17.04 -1.71 15.48
N VAL A 85 16.81 -2.91 16.01
CA VAL A 85 17.79 -4.01 15.95
C VAL A 85 17.82 -4.64 14.56
N HIS A 86 16.68 -4.75 13.87
CA HIS A 86 16.56 -5.22 12.49
C HIS A 86 15.74 -4.21 11.67
N PRO A 87 16.38 -3.17 11.09
CA PRO A 87 15.67 -2.20 10.29
C PRO A 87 15.08 -2.87 9.05
N ARG A 88 13.79 -2.64 8.82
CA ARG A 88 12.99 -3.27 7.76
C ARG A 88 13.66 -3.07 6.39
N ARG A 89 14.03 -4.16 5.72
CA ARG A 89 14.63 -4.16 4.38
C ARG A 89 13.55 -4.11 3.31
N VAL A 90 13.74 -3.24 2.32
CA VAL A 90 12.80 -3.04 1.22
C VAL A 90 13.52 -3.29 -0.09
N ALA A 91 12.95 -4.14 -0.92
CA ALA A 91 13.35 -4.35 -2.30
C ALA A 91 12.25 -3.87 -3.26
N LEU A 92 12.65 -3.37 -4.43
CA LEU A 92 11.77 -2.95 -5.50
C LEU A 92 12.01 -3.84 -6.73
N VAL A 93 10.99 -4.59 -7.13
CA VAL A 93 10.93 -5.28 -8.42
C VAL A 93 10.19 -4.38 -9.40
N LEU A 94 10.91 -3.82 -10.37
CA LEU A 94 10.43 -2.79 -11.27
C LEU A 94 10.36 -3.31 -12.70
N ASN A 95 9.22 -3.12 -13.37
CA ASN A 95 9.13 -3.31 -14.81
C ASN A 95 9.61 -2.05 -15.55
N PRO A 96 10.80 -2.07 -16.19
CA PRO A 96 11.44 -0.88 -16.73
C PRO A 96 10.74 -0.32 -17.98
N ILE A 97 9.87 -1.09 -18.64
CA ILE A 97 9.19 -0.65 -19.87
C ILE A 97 7.99 0.27 -19.59
N LYS A 98 7.60 0.43 -18.31
CA LYS A 98 6.48 1.30 -17.92
C LYS A 98 6.91 2.76 -17.96
N ALA A 99 6.03 3.63 -18.45
CA ALA A 99 6.34 5.05 -18.67
C ALA A 99 6.79 5.76 -17.37
N GLU A 100 6.24 5.35 -16.23
CA GLU A 100 6.52 5.92 -14.92
C GLU A 100 7.69 5.25 -14.18
N ALA A 101 8.40 4.28 -14.79
CA ALA A 101 9.38 3.44 -14.09
C ALA A 101 10.49 4.26 -13.37
N ASP A 102 11.09 5.23 -14.06
CA ASP A 102 12.12 6.10 -13.46
C ASP A 102 11.57 6.97 -12.32
N SER A 103 10.36 7.50 -12.50
CA SER A 103 9.66 8.29 -11.47
C SER A 103 9.40 7.43 -10.23
N VAL A 104 8.93 6.20 -10.41
CA VAL A 104 8.70 5.23 -9.32
C VAL A 104 10.00 4.92 -8.59
N ARG A 105 11.06 4.57 -9.32
CA ARG A 105 12.38 4.30 -8.75
C ARG A 105 12.83 5.45 -7.83
N GLN A 106 12.74 6.69 -8.31
CA GLN A 106 13.14 7.86 -7.54
C GLN A 106 12.25 8.11 -6.33
N ARG A 107 10.93 7.99 -6.47
CA ARG A 107 9.96 8.22 -5.39
C ARG A 107 10.08 7.17 -4.29
N VAL A 108 10.20 5.89 -4.64
CA VAL A 108 10.41 4.81 -3.67
C VAL A 108 11.75 5.00 -2.95
N ALA A 109 12.83 5.27 -3.68
CA ALA A 109 14.14 5.52 -3.06
C ALA A 109 14.12 6.73 -2.11
N ALA A 110 13.42 7.80 -2.48
CA ALA A 110 13.23 8.96 -1.62
C ALA A 110 12.41 8.63 -0.37
N ALA A 111 11.30 7.89 -0.50
CA ALA A 111 10.43 7.51 0.60
C ALA A 111 11.13 6.54 1.58
N VAL A 112 11.90 5.57 1.07
CA VAL A 112 12.77 4.69 1.88
C VAL A 112 13.77 5.50 2.69
N ARG A 113 14.47 6.45 2.03
CA ARG A 113 15.44 7.34 2.71
C ARG A 113 14.78 8.22 3.78
N GLN A 114 13.63 8.81 3.46
CA GLN A 114 12.87 9.65 4.41
C GLN A 114 12.38 8.86 5.63
N SER A 115 12.15 7.56 5.45
CA SER A 115 11.74 6.65 6.52
C SER A 115 12.90 6.13 7.37
N GLY A 116 14.15 6.52 7.06
CA GLY A 116 15.33 6.02 7.77
C GLY A 116 15.60 4.53 7.57
N LEU A 117 15.03 3.92 6.52
CA LEU A 117 15.20 2.51 6.20
C LEU A 117 16.55 2.26 5.49
N PRO A 118 17.04 1.00 5.45
CA PRO A 118 18.23 0.63 4.69
C PRO A 118 18.10 1.01 3.20
N GLU A 119 19.23 1.07 2.50
CA GLU A 119 19.27 1.40 1.08
C GLU A 119 18.35 0.48 0.26
N LEU A 120 17.58 1.06 -0.65
CA LEU A 120 16.63 0.34 -1.49
C LEU A 120 17.38 -0.55 -2.49
N GLU A 121 17.13 -1.86 -2.43
CA GLU A 121 17.59 -2.80 -3.45
C GLU A 121 16.60 -2.76 -4.63
N VAL A 122 17.10 -2.54 -5.85
CA VAL A 122 16.24 -2.46 -7.05
C VAL A 122 16.60 -3.54 -8.05
N TYR A 123 15.59 -4.29 -8.45
CA TYR A 123 15.66 -5.37 -9.41
C TYR A 123 14.75 -5.03 -10.60
N GLU A 124 15.28 -5.06 -11.82
CA GLU A 124 14.49 -4.82 -13.03
C GLU A 124 14.04 -6.13 -13.66
N THR A 125 12.79 -6.20 -14.10
CA THR A 125 12.26 -7.36 -14.82
C THR A 125 12.75 -7.38 -16.26
N THR A 126 12.75 -8.56 -16.88
CA THR A 126 12.96 -8.73 -18.32
C THR A 126 11.70 -9.25 -19.00
N VAL A 127 11.75 -9.43 -20.32
CA VAL A 127 10.64 -10.04 -21.05
C VAL A 127 10.52 -11.54 -20.72
N GLU A 128 11.66 -12.20 -20.54
CA GLU A 128 11.77 -13.63 -20.24
C GLU A 128 11.44 -13.94 -18.78
N ASP A 129 11.71 -13.00 -17.87
CA ASP A 129 11.35 -13.10 -16.46
C ASP A 129 10.62 -11.82 -16.00
N PRO A 130 9.28 -11.87 -15.91
CA PRO A 130 8.49 -10.70 -15.52
C PRO A 130 8.50 -10.39 -14.01
N GLY A 131 9.31 -11.06 -13.18
CA GLY A 131 9.47 -10.74 -11.76
C GLY A 131 9.84 -11.88 -10.82
N GLN A 132 9.88 -13.13 -11.29
CA GLN A 132 10.04 -14.31 -10.45
C GLN A 132 11.45 -14.43 -9.87
N GLN A 133 12.50 -14.39 -10.71
CA GLN A 133 13.88 -14.47 -10.20
C GLN A 133 14.20 -13.28 -9.30
N MET A 134 13.77 -12.08 -9.68
CA MET A 134 13.97 -10.86 -8.90
C MET A 134 13.31 -10.92 -7.52
N ALA A 135 12.10 -11.49 -7.43
CA ALA A 135 11.43 -11.71 -6.16
C ALA A 135 12.17 -12.76 -5.31
N ARG A 136 12.61 -13.87 -5.91
CA ARG A 136 13.43 -14.89 -5.23
C ARG A 136 14.73 -14.32 -4.67
N ASP A 137 15.43 -13.52 -5.47
CA ASP A 137 16.69 -12.88 -5.06
C ASP A 137 16.46 -11.89 -3.90
N ALA A 138 15.39 -11.10 -3.95
CA ALA A 138 15.04 -10.18 -2.88
C ALA A 138 14.67 -10.91 -1.57
N VAL A 139 13.91 -12.01 -1.65
CA VAL A 139 13.60 -12.87 -0.49
C VAL A 139 14.88 -13.49 0.08
N ALA A 140 15.76 -14.01 -0.77
CA ALA A 140 17.04 -14.57 -0.36
C ALA A 140 17.98 -13.52 0.26
N GLY A 141 17.89 -12.26 -0.18
CA GLY A 141 18.56 -11.10 0.41
C GLY A 141 18.01 -10.66 1.77
N GLY A 142 16.91 -11.28 2.23
CA GLY A 142 16.27 -10.99 3.51
C GLY A 142 15.35 -9.76 3.48
N ALA A 143 14.73 -9.46 2.33
CA ALA A 143 13.76 -8.39 2.22
C ALA A 143 12.52 -8.68 3.09
N ASP A 144 12.16 -7.74 3.97
CA ASP A 144 10.90 -7.77 4.72
C ASP A 144 9.73 -7.32 3.84
N VAL A 145 10.01 -6.45 2.86
CA VAL A 145 9.05 -5.99 1.85
C VAL A 145 9.65 -6.11 0.47
N VAL A 146 8.88 -6.69 -0.44
CA VAL A 146 9.16 -6.65 -1.87
C VAL A 146 8.04 -5.87 -2.54
N ILE A 147 8.39 -4.72 -3.13
CA ILE A 147 7.47 -3.85 -3.86
C ILE A 147 7.46 -4.28 -5.32
N ALA A 148 6.33 -4.76 -5.82
CA ALA A 148 6.11 -5.00 -7.24
C ALA A 148 5.59 -3.72 -7.93
N ALA A 149 6.39 -3.15 -8.81
CA ALA A 149 6.04 -1.97 -9.60
C ALA A 149 5.87 -2.35 -11.08
N GLY A 150 4.64 -2.56 -11.51
CA GLY A 150 4.35 -3.08 -12.84
C GLY A 150 2.86 -3.27 -13.12
N GLY A 151 2.54 -4.00 -14.19
CA GLY A 151 1.16 -4.41 -14.48
C GLY A 151 0.75 -5.67 -13.73
N ASP A 152 -0.43 -6.19 -14.04
CA ASP A 152 -1.01 -7.39 -13.41
C ASP A 152 -0.06 -8.60 -13.45
N GLY A 153 0.56 -8.87 -14.61
CA GLY A 153 1.56 -9.94 -14.73
C GLY A 153 2.74 -9.79 -13.75
N THR A 154 3.40 -8.62 -13.70
CA THR A 154 4.51 -8.38 -12.77
C THR A 154 4.07 -8.59 -11.32
N VAL A 155 2.90 -8.07 -10.93
CA VAL A 155 2.37 -8.25 -9.57
C VAL A 155 2.09 -9.72 -9.28
N ARG A 156 1.46 -10.46 -10.21
CA ARG A 156 1.16 -11.89 -10.08
C ARG A 156 2.43 -12.72 -9.91
N PHE A 157 3.45 -12.51 -10.76
CA PHE A 157 4.70 -13.26 -10.71
C PHE A 157 5.51 -12.98 -9.46
N VAL A 158 5.57 -11.73 -8.99
CA VAL A 158 6.21 -11.42 -7.70
C VAL A 158 5.42 -12.07 -6.56
N ALA A 159 4.10 -11.91 -6.54
CA ALA A 159 3.25 -12.47 -5.49
C ALA A 159 3.33 -14.01 -5.39
N GLU A 160 3.44 -14.70 -6.52
CA GLU A 160 3.64 -16.15 -6.58
C GLU A 160 4.87 -16.60 -5.78
N GLU A 161 5.97 -15.85 -5.87
CA GLU A 161 7.21 -16.17 -5.15
C GLU A 161 7.17 -15.77 -3.67
N LEU A 162 6.37 -14.76 -3.32
CA LEU A 162 6.19 -14.32 -1.94
C LEU A 162 5.15 -15.17 -1.18
N ALA A 163 4.27 -15.88 -1.89
CA ALA A 163 3.23 -16.69 -1.29
C ALA A 163 3.81 -17.83 -0.44
N GLY A 164 3.45 -17.86 0.84
CA GLY A 164 3.97 -18.79 1.85
C GLY A 164 5.29 -18.36 2.49
N THR A 165 5.81 -17.17 2.16
CA THR A 165 6.97 -16.57 2.84
C THR A 165 6.53 -15.59 3.92
N ASP A 166 7.48 -15.12 4.75
CA ASP A 166 7.23 -14.04 5.71
C ASP A 166 7.31 -12.63 5.10
N THR A 167 7.81 -12.53 3.86
CA THR A 167 8.01 -11.26 3.14
C THR A 167 6.67 -10.67 2.70
N THR A 168 6.50 -9.37 2.93
CA THR A 168 5.26 -8.66 2.59
C THR A 168 5.32 -8.06 1.19
N LEU A 169 4.26 -8.22 0.40
CA LEU A 169 4.10 -7.60 -0.90
C LEU A 169 3.69 -6.12 -0.74
N GLY A 170 4.44 -5.22 -1.36
CA GLY A 170 3.98 -3.87 -1.71
C GLY A 170 3.58 -3.82 -3.18
N VAL A 171 2.57 -3.02 -3.55
CA VAL A 171 2.12 -2.91 -4.94
C VAL A 171 2.16 -1.46 -5.41
N ILE A 172 2.82 -1.22 -6.53
CA ILE A 172 2.74 0.04 -7.27
C ILE A 172 2.14 -0.28 -8.65
N PRO A 173 0.84 0.00 -8.84
CA PRO A 173 0.12 -0.42 -10.04
C PRO A 173 0.44 0.48 -11.24
N LEU A 174 1.19 -0.05 -12.21
CA LEU A 174 1.61 0.63 -13.46
C LEU A 174 0.99 0.00 -14.71
N GLY A 175 0.01 -0.90 -14.54
CA GLY A 175 -0.74 -1.53 -15.63
C GLY A 175 -1.98 -0.75 -16.03
N THR A 176 -2.63 -1.22 -17.11
CA THR A 176 -3.95 -0.70 -17.50
C THR A 176 -5.08 -1.37 -16.72
N GLY A 177 -4.95 -2.68 -16.44
CA GLY A 177 -5.92 -3.47 -15.68
C GLY A 177 -5.85 -3.20 -14.19
N ASN A 178 -4.72 -3.52 -13.56
CA ASN A 178 -4.46 -3.38 -12.12
C ASN A 178 -5.54 -4.06 -11.27
N LEU A 179 -5.94 -5.27 -11.67
CA LEU A 179 -7.07 -6.02 -11.16
C LEU A 179 -6.98 -6.21 -9.63
N LEU A 180 -5.84 -6.67 -9.12
CA LEU A 180 -5.65 -6.86 -7.68
C LEU A 180 -5.76 -5.53 -6.93
N ALA A 181 -5.06 -4.49 -7.43
CA ALA A 181 -5.04 -3.18 -6.80
C ALA A 181 -6.45 -2.54 -6.76
N ARG A 182 -7.30 -2.76 -7.78
CA ARG A 182 -8.72 -2.34 -7.78
C ARG A 182 -9.53 -3.03 -6.71
N ASN A 183 -9.39 -4.35 -6.58
CA ASN A 183 -10.09 -5.13 -5.56
C ASN A 183 -9.67 -4.68 -4.15
N LEU A 184 -8.39 -4.36 -3.96
CA LEU A 184 -7.83 -3.86 -2.71
C LEU A 184 -7.94 -2.35 -2.52
N LYS A 185 -8.70 -1.65 -3.38
CA LYS A 185 -9.03 -0.22 -3.26
C LYS A 185 -7.82 0.73 -3.25
N PHE A 186 -6.79 0.38 -4.02
CA PHE A 186 -5.65 1.27 -4.23
C PHE A 186 -6.07 2.58 -4.94
N PRO A 187 -5.45 3.71 -4.60
CA PRO A 187 -5.68 4.99 -5.25
C PRO A 187 -4.94 5.05 -6.60
N LEU A 188 -5.46 4.37 -7.62
CA LEU A 188 -4.76 4.15 -8.90
C LEU A 188 -4.37 5.42 -9.68
N GLU A 189 -4.97 6.56 -9.36
CA GLU A 189 -4.69 7.86 -9.99
C GLU A 189 -3.65 8.68 -9.21
N ASP A 190 -3.25 8.21 -8.01
CA ASP A 190 -2.29 8.87 -7.14
C ASP A 190 -1.10 7.95 -6.89
N LEU A 191 -0.03 8.21 -7.64
CA LEU A 191 1.20 7.43 -7.55
C LEU A 191 1.89 7.60 -6.19
N ASP A 192 1.83 8.80 -5.60
CA ASP A 192 2.47 9.06 -4.30
C ASP A 192 1.73 8.32 -3.19
N ALA A 193 0.40 8.28 -3.24
CA ALA A 193 -0.39 7.48 -2.32
C ALA A 193 -0.14 5.96 -2.52
N CYS A 194 0.09 5.49 -3.75
CA CYS A 194 0.50 4.11 -4.00
C CYS A 194 1.89 3.80 -3.43
N VAL A 195 2.87 4.68 -3.61
CA VAL A 195 4.23 4.53 -3.02
C VAL A 195 4.14 4.51 -1.49
N ASN A 196 3.36 5.43 -0.91
CA ASN A 196 3.14 5.48 0.54
C ASN A 196 2.47 4.19 1.04
N THR A 197 1.47 3.68 0.31
CA THR A 197 0.81 2.41 0.64
C THR A 197 1.78 1.23 0.56
N ALA A 198 2.61 1.16 -0.49
CA ALA A 198 3.58 0.09 -0.70
C ALA A 198 4.70 0.05 0.36
N LEU A 199 4.89 1.12 1.15
CA LEU A 199 5.86 1.18 2.24
C LEU A 199 5.21 1.15 3.62
N HIS A 200 4.11 1.87 3.81
CA HIS A 200 3.51 2.19 5.11
C HIS A 200 2.05 1.74 5.24
N GLY A 201 1.53 1.03 4.24
CA GLY A 201 0.17 0.50 4.25
C GLY A 201 -0.08 -0.47 5.42
N THR A 202 -1.35 -0.80 5.61
CA THR A 202 -1.75 -1.81 6.60
C THR A 202 -1.47 -3.19 6.04
N ALA A 203 -0.75 -4.03 6.79
CA ALA A 203 -0.50 -5.41 6.38
C ALA A 203 -1.80 -6.25 6.51
N ARG A 204 -2.13 -6.99 5.46
CA ARG A 204 -3.21 -7.98 5.45
C ARG A 204 -2.71 -9.31 4.91
N GLN A 205 -3.31 -10.40 5.39
CA GLN A 205 -3.18 -11.70 4.74
C GLN A 205 -4.33 -11.84 3.74
N ILE A 206 -4.01 -12.33 2.55
CA ILE A 206 -4.97 -12.65 1.51
C ILE A 206 -4.66 -14.04 0.97
N ASP A 207 -5.69 -14.64 0.40
CA ASP A 207 -5.64 -15.93 -0.26
C ASP A 207 -4.98 -15.78 -1.62
N SER A 208 -4.24 -16.81 -2.02
CA SER A 208 -3.77 -16.98 -3.39
C SER A 208 -4.29 -18.32 -3.92
N ILE A 209 -4.41 -18.46 -5.24
CA ILE A 209 -4.91 -19.70 -5.85
C ILE A 209 -3.79 -20.37 -6.64
N ASP A 210 -3.36 -21.54 -6.19
CA ASP A 210 -2.52 -22.43 -6.98
C ASP A 210 -3.36 -22.96 -8.14
N ILE A 211 -2.83 -22.88 -9.36
CA ILE A 211 -3.47 -23.45 -10.53
C ILE A 211 -2.51 -24.36 -11.29
N LYS A 212 -3.00 -25.54 -11.65
CA LYS A 212 -2.37 -26.45 -12.59
C LYS A 212 -3.24 -26.55 -13.83
N VAL A 213 -2.65 -26.28 -14.99
CA VAL A 213 -3.32 -26.44 -16.28
C VAL A 213 -2.57 -27.41 -17.17
N GLU A 214 -3.32 -28.15 -17.98
CA GLU A 214 -2.78 -29.01 -19.03
C GLU A 214 -3.08 -28.37 -20.38
N THR A 215 -2.05 -27.99 -21.13
CA THR A 215 -2.15 -27.37 -22.45
C THR A 215 -2.35 -28.44 -23.54
N THR A 216 -2.77 -28.01 -24.74
CA THR A 216 -3.06 -28.92 -25.85
C THR A 216 -1.84 -29.68 -26.39
N ASP A 217 -0.63 -29.16 -26.17
CA ASP A 217 0.65 -29.80 -26.51
C ASP A 217 1.10 -30.84 -25.46
N GLY A 218 0.32 -31.05 -24.41
CA GLY A 218 0.62 -31.99 -23.32
C GLY A 218 1.53 -31.41 -22.23
N THR A 219 1.89 -30.13 -22.31
CA THR A 219 2.63 -29.44 -21.25
C THR A 219 1.73 -29.22 -20.03
N THR A 220 2.31 -29.35 -18.84
CA THR A 220 1.65 -28.97 -17.58
C THR A 220 2.26 -27.68 -17.09
N VAL A 221 1.45 -26.64 -16.98
CA VAL A 221 1.86 -25.35 -16.42
C VAL A 221 1.29 -25.24 -15.00
N ARG A 222 2.12 -24.79 -14.06
CA ARG A 222 1.73 -24.51 -12.68
C ARG A 222 2.06 -23.07 -12.37
N ASN A 223 1.05 -22.31 -11.99
CA ASN A 223 1.17 -20.90 -11.67
C ASN A 223 0.35 -20.59 -10.40
N THR A 224 0.46 -19.35 -9.94
CA THR A 224 -0.49 -18.76 -8.99
C THR A 224 -1.25 -17.62 -9.66
N PHE A 225 -2.52 -17.44 -9.31
CA PHE A 225 -3.28 -16.24 -9.64
C PHE A 225 -3.93 -15.65 -8.39
N LEU A 226 -4.27 -14.36 -8.44
CA LEU A 226 -4.78 -13.61 -7.28
C LEU A 226 -6.19 -13.08 -7.47
N VAL A 227 -6.69 -12.98 -8.70
CA VAL A 227 -8.01 -12.38 -8.99
C VAL A 227 -8.92 -13.39 -9.66
N ILE A 228 -8.57 -13.85 -10.87
CA ILE A 228 -9.45 -14.72 -11.65
C ILE A 228 -8.67 -15.53 -12.70
N ALA A 229 -9.01 -16.80 -12.82
CA ALA A 229 -8.63 -17.66 -13.93
C ALA A 229 -9.88 -18.15 -14.66
N GLY A 230 -9.77 -18.45 -15.94
CA GLY A 230 -10.93 -18.94 -16.68
C GLY A 230 -10.58 -19.62 -17.98
N ALA A 231 -11.50 -20.45 -18.46
CA ALA A 231 -11.48 -21.03 -19.78
C ALA A 231 -12.80 -20.77 -20.52
N GLY A 232 -12.69 -20.36 -21.78
CA GLY A 232 -13.82 -20.09 -22.66
C GLY A 232 -13.77 -18.70 -23.26
N MET A 233 -14.95 -18.17 -23.57
CA MET A 233 -15.07 -16.99 -24.43
C MET A 233 -14.42 -15.72 -23.84
N ASP A 234 -14.36 -15.61 -22.52
CA ASP A 234 -13.64 -14.56 -21.80
C ASP A 234 -12.14 -14.56 -22.09
N ALA A 235 -11.54 -15.74 -22.30
CA ALA A 235 -10.14 -15.85 -22.71
C ALA A 235 -9.96 -15.68 -24.23
N GLU A 236 -10.93 -16.11 -25.04
CA GLU A 236 -10.93 -15.91 -26.50
C GLU A 236 -10.97 -14.41 -26.85
N VAL A 237 -11.79 -13.63 -26.14
CA VAL A 237 -11.87 -12.17 -26.31
C VAL A 237 -10.57 -11.47 -25.89
N MET A 238 -9.87 -11.98 -24.87
CA MET A 238 -8.59 -11.41 -24.42
C MET A 238 -7.45 -11.71 -25.41
N GLY A 239 -7.45 -12.90 -26.03
CA GLY A 239 -6.46 -13.30 -27.03
C GLY A 239 -6.52 -12.54 -28.37
N ASP A 240 -7.70 -11.99 -28.71
CA ASP A 240 -7.92 -11.24 -29.96
C ASP A 240 -7.82 -9.71 -29.79
N THR A 241 -7.48 -9.22 -28.59
CA THR A 241 -7.36 -7.78 -28.35
C THR A 241 -6.05 -7.23 -28.92
N ARG A 242 -6.17 -6.58 -30.07
CA ARG A 242 -5.20 -5.64 -30.62
C ARG A 242 -4.97 -4.51 -29.60
N ASP A 243 -3.70 -4.20 -29.28
CA ASP A 243 -3.24 -3.23 -28.26
C ASP A 243 -3.81 -1.80 -28.38
N ASP A 244 -4.54 -1.52 -29.46
CA ASP A 244 -4.99 -0.21 -29.93
C ASP A 244 -6.44 0.19 -29.55
N LEU A 245 -7.15 -0.59 -28.73
CA LEU A 245 -8.47 -0.18 -28.19
C LEU A 245 -8.39 0.26 -26.72
N LYS A 246 -7.52 1.24 -26.44
CA LYS A 246 -7.41 1.86 -25.12
C LYS A 246 -7.97 3.28 -25.10
N VAL A 247 -8.82 3.52 -24.10
CA VAL A 247 -9.24 4.83 -23.55
C VAL A 247 -10.25 5.63 -24.40
N LYS A 248 -11.56 5.37 -24.20
CA LYS A 248 -12.65 6.37 -24.03
C LYS A 248 -14.09 5.85 -24.15
N ALA A 249 -14.31 4.61 -24.55
CA ALA A 249 -15.67 4.06 -24.65
C ALA A 249 -15.92 3.01 -23.55
N GLY A 250 -16.20 3.48 -22.34
CA GLY A 250 -16.83 2.62 -21.32
C GLY A 250 -18.00 1.88 -21.95
N TRP A 251 -18.06 0.56 -21.72
CA TRP A 251 -19.05 -0.44 -22.19
C TRP A 251 -19.32 -0.58 -23.71
N LEU A 252 -19.23 0.49 -24.51
CA LEU A 252 -19.50 0.47 -25.96
C LEU A 252 -18.36 -0.17 -26.80
N ALA A 253 -17.11 -0.15 -26.33
CA ALA A 253 -16.00 -0.87 -26.98
C ALA A 253 -16.08 -2.39 -26.78
N TYR A 254 -16.67 -2.84 -25.66
CA TYR A 254 -17.08 -4.24 -25.49
C TYR A 254 -18.26 -4.61 -26.38
N GLY A 255 -19.04 -3.62 -26.84
CA GLY A 255 -20.17 -3.82 -27.75
C GLY A 255 -19.74 -4.47 -29.05
N GLU A 256 -18.77 -3.93 -29.79
CA GLU A 256 -18.50 -4.44 -31.13
C GLU A 256 -17.61 -5.70 -31.15
N ALA A 257 -16.54 -5.75 -30.35
CA ALA A 257 -15.66 -6.92 -30.24
C ALA A 257 -16.33 -8.07 -29.47
N GLY A 258 -17.01 -7.75 -28.35
CA GLY A 258 -17.79 -8.71 -27.59
C GLY A 258 -18.97 -9.26 -28.38
N MET A 259 -19.69 -8.42 -29.15
CA MET A 259 -20.81 -8.90 -29.99
C MET A 259 -20.39 -9.82 -31.12
N ARG A 260 -19.19 -9.67 -31.70
CA ARG A 260 -18.68 -10.57 -32.74
C ARG A 260 -18.33 -11.97 -32.23
N HIS A 261 -18.05 -12.10 -30.93
CA HIS A 261 -17.79 -13.39 -30.27
C HIS A 261 -19.04 -14.00 -29.63
N LEU A 262 -20.14 -13.24 -29.50
CA LEU A 262 -21.45 -13.78 -29.05
C LEU A 262 -21.97 -14.99 -29.84
N PRO A 263 -21.66 -15.25 -31.12
CA PRO A 263 -21.95 -16.50 -31.79
C PRO A 263 -20.97 -17.61 -31.36
N GLY A 264 -21.47 -18.76 -30.94
CA GLY A 264 -20.64 -19.91 -30.60
C GLY A 264 -21.40 -20.98 -29.83
N SER A 265 -20.87 -22.20 -29.85
CA SER A 265 -21.48 -23.34 -29.18
C SER A 265 -21.08 -23.39 -27.69
N ARG A 266 -21.96 -23.94 -26.87
CA ARG A 266 -21.59 -24.33 -25.50
C ARG A 266 -20.77 -25.61 -25.58
N LYS A 267 -19.61 -25.63 -24.95
CA LYS A 267 -18.71 -26.78 -24.85
C LYS A 267 -19.04 -27.60 -23.61
N GLU A 268 -18.86 -28.91 -23.71
CA GLU A 268 -19.09 -29.81 -22.58
C GLU A 268 -17.86 -29.84 -21.65
N ILE A 269 -18.10 -29.70 -20.36
CA ILE A 269 -17.09 -29.76 -19.31
C ILE A 269 -17.50 -30.77 -18.24
N SER A 270 -16.53 -31.27 -17.49
CA SER A 270 -16.74 -31.98 -16.23
C SER A 270 -16.10 -31.19 -15.10
N VAL A 271 -16.91 -30.73 -14.15
CA VAL A 271 -16.45 -29.97 -12.99
C VAL A 271 -16.57 -30.82 -11.72
N SER A 272 -15.54 -30.81 -10.88
CA SER A 272 -15.50 -31.43 -9.56
C SER A 272 -15.08 -30.37 -8.56
N LEU A 273 -15.85 -30.24 -7.48
CA LEU A 273 -15.59 -29.32 -6.38
C LEU A 273 -15.26 -30.14 -5.13
N ASP A 274 -14.19 -29.76 -4.42
CA ASP A 274 -13.76 -30.38 -3.16
C ASP A 274 -13.66 -31.92 -3.19
N GLY A 275 -13.25 -32.47 -4.32
CA GLY A 275 -13.11 -33.92 -4.53
C GLY A 275 -14.44 -34.68 -4.74
N GLY A 276 -15.56 -33.96 -4.83
CA GLY A 276 -16.87 -34.52 -5.15
C GLY A 276 -16.93 -35.14 -6.56
N ALA A 277 -17.98 -35.92 -6.82
CA ALA A 277 -18.18 -36.58 -8.10
C ALA A 277 -18.22 -35.57 -9.28
N PRO A 278 -17.51 -35.84 -10.40
CA PRO A 278 -17.55 -34.94 -11.56
C PRO A 278 -18.96 -34.76 -12.12
N GLN A 279 -19.37 -33.50 -12.29
CA GLN A 279 -20.65 -33.13 -12.85
C GLN A 279 -20.47 -32.61 -14.28
N ARG A 280 -21.24 -33.17 -15.23
CA ARG A 280 -21.25 -32.66 -16.61
C ARG A 280 -22.05 -31.36 -16.71
N ARG A 281 -21.50 -30.38 -17.44
CA ARG A 281 -22.15 -29.10 -17.75
C ARG A 281 -21.84 -28.70 -19.19
N LYS A 282 -22.72 -27.89 -19.80
CA LYS A 282 -22.48 -27.25 -21.09
C LYS A 282 -22.38 -25.74 -20.90
N VAL A 283 -21.18 -25.20 -21.08
CA VAL A 283 -20.85 -23.81 -20.75
C VAL A 283 -20.29 -23.07 -21.96
N ARG A 284 -20.39 -21.74 -21.94
CA ARG A 284 -19.60 -20.83 -22.77
C ARG A 284 -18.27 -20.47 -22.12
N SER A 285 -18.30 -20.32 -20.80
CA SER A 285 -17.14 -19.99 -19.97
C SER A 285 -17.27 -20.65 -18.61
N VAL A 286 -16.13 -21.03 -18.06
CA VAL A 286 -15.97 -21.41 -16.66
C VAL A 286 -14.83 -20.60 -16.08
N MET A 287 -15.07 -19.92 -14.97
CA MET A 287 -14.10 -19.10 -14.27
C MET A 287 -13.96 -19.57 -12.84
N VAL A 288 -12.76 -19.36 -12.29
CA VAL A 288 -12.43 -19.54 -10.88
C VAL A 288 -11.91 -18.20 -10.39
N ALA A 289 -12.64 -17.56 -9.47
CA ALA A 289 -12.35 -16.24 -8.95
C ALA A 289 -11.92 -16.31 -7.48
N ASN A 290 -10.96 -15.47 -7.12
CA ASN A 290 -10.56 -15.16 -5.76
C ASN A 290 -11.09 -13.77 -5.33
N CYS A 291 -11.31 -12.87 -6.30
CA CYS A 291 -11.90 -11.56 -6.05
C CYS A 291 -13.12 -11.31 -6.94
N GLY A 292 -14.06 -10.48 -6.44
CA GLY A 292 -15.35 -10.24 -7.10
C GLY A 292 -15.35 -9.14 -8.16
N GLU A 293 -14.44 -8.17 -8.07
CA GLU A 293 -14.44 -6.99 -8.94
C GLU A 293 -13.50 -7.18 -10.14
N LEU A 294 -14.03 -6.95 -11.33
CA LEU A 294 -13.27 -6.89 -12.58
C LEU A 294 -13.01 -5.42 -12.99
N THR A 295 -12.38 -5.22 -14.15
CA THR A 295 -12.13 -3.87 -14.68
C THR A 295 -13.41 -3.02 -14.76
N ALA A 296 -13.25 -1.69 -14.68
CA ALA A 296 -14.34 -0.71 -14.69
C ALA A 296 -15.35 -0.80 -13.52
N GLY A 297 -14.98 -1.43 -12.39
CA GLY A 297 -15.82 -1.50 -11.21
C GLY A 297 -16.99 -2.49 -11.34
N MET A 298 -16.88 -3.42 -12.29
CA MET A 298 -17.89 -4.45 -12.51
C MET A 298 -17.77 -5.53 -11.44
N ASP A 299 -18.75 -5.57 -10.55
CA ASP A 299 -18.89 -6.58 -9.51
C ASP A 299 -19.46 -7.86 -10.12
N PHE A 300 -18.56 -8.71 -10.62
CA PHE A 300 -18.91 -9.90 -11.39
C PHE A 300 -19.30 -11.08 -10.49
N VAL A 301 -18.62 -11.20 -9.34
CA VAL A 301 -18.90 -12.21 -8.32
C VAL A 301 -19.04 -11.50 -6.95
N PRO A 302 -20.22 -10.96 -6.62
CA PRO A 302 -20.43 -10.17 -5.40
C PRO A 302 -20.19 -10.92 -4.09
N GLU A 303 -20.17 -12.25 -4.15
CA GLU A 303 -19.89 -13.13 -3.02
C GLU A 303 -18.39 -13.37 -2.79
N ALA A 304 -17.54 -13.13 -3.81
CA ALA A 304 -16.12 -13.45 -3.73
C ALA A 304 -15.37 -12.56 -2.76
N ARG A 305 -14.59 -13.20 -1.90
CA ARG A 305 -13.76 -12.57 -0.88
C ARG A 305 -12.36 -13.15 -1.03
N PHE A 306 -11.37 -12.27 -0.93
CA PHE A 306 -9.97 -12.62 -1.13
C PHE A 306 -9.30 -13.16 0.15
N ASP A 307 -10.05 -13.38 1.22
CA ASP A 307 -9.57 -13.67 2.58
C ASP A 307 -10.51 -14.60 3.37
N ASP A 308 -11.36 -15.38 2.68
CA ASP A 308 -12.31 -16.30 3.31
C ASP A 308 -11.94 -17.79 3.17
N GLY A 309 -10.80 -18.07 2.54
CA GLY A 309 -10.29 -19.42 2.30
C GLY A 309 -11.07 -20.19 1.26
N LEU A 310 -11.82 -19.52 0.37
CA LEU A 310 -12.62 -20.12 -0.68
C LEU A 310 -12.24 -19.58 -2.06
N LEU A 311 -12.59 -20.33 -3.10
CA LEU A 311 -12.63 -19.88 -4.49
C LEU A 311 -14.08 -19.93 -5.00
N ASP A 312 -14.42 -18.99 -5.87
CA ASP A 312 -15.72 -18.90 -6.51
C ASP A 312 -15.67 -19.44 -7.95
N VAL A 313 -16.38 -20.53 -8.20
CA VAL A 313 -16.52 -21.15 -9.51
C VAL A 313 -17.77 -20.61 -10.20
N VAL A 314 -17.58 -19.89 -11.30
CA VAL A 314 -18.65 -19.30 -12.10
C VAL A 314 -18.74 -20.02 -13.44
N MET A 315 -19.89 -20.59 -13.75
CA MET A 315 -20.18 -21.23 -15.03
C MET A 315 -21.24 -20.45 -15.79
N LEU A 316 -20.88 -19.93 -16.96
CA LEU A 316 -21.78 -19.19 -17.84
C LEU A 316 -22.30 -20.11 -18.94
N SER A 317 -23.62 -20.17 -19.13
CA SER A 317 -24.25 -21.01 -20.16
C SER A 317 -25.27 -20.30 -21.08
N PRO A 318 -25.03 -19.03 -21.50
CA PRO A 318 -25.97 -18.29 -22.33
C PRO A 318 -26.17 -18.94 -23.71
N ARG A 319 -27.41 -18.90 -24.22
CA ARG A 319 -27.80 -19.51 -25.51
C ARG A 319 -28.10 -18.48 -26.59
N HIS A 320 -28.53 -17.30 -26.21
CA HIS A 320 -28.92 -16.22 -27.12
C HIS A 320 -28.62 -14.85 -26.51
N VAL A 321 -28.70 -13.78 -27.31
CA VAL A 321 -28.40 -12.40 -26.88
C VAL A 321 -29.19 -12.00 -25.62
N GLY A 322 -30.44 -12.44 -25.47
CA GLY A 322 -31.22 -12.17 -24.25
C GLY A 322 -30.61 -12.70 -22.95
N ASP A 323 -29.83 -13.79 -23.00
CA ASP A 323 -29.16 -14.33 -21.82
C ASP A 323 -27.95 -13.48 -21.43
N TRP A 324 -27.26 -12.92 -22.43
CA TRP A 324 -26.19 -11.96 -22.21
C TRP A 324 -26.69 -10.67 -21.58
N ILE A 325 -27.85 -10.17 -22.02
CA ILE A 325 -28.50 -9.02 -21.39
C ILE A 325 -28.83 -9.32 -19.92
N ARG A 326 -29.30 -10.54 -19.60
CA ARG A 326 -29.56 -10.94 -18.20
C ARG A 326 -28.29 -10.97 -17.35
N ILE A 327 -27.19 -11.51 -17.87
CA ILE A 327 -25.89 -11.52 -17.19
C ILE A 327 -25.43 -10.09 -16.94
N ALA A 328 -25.41 -9.25 -17.99
CA ALA A 328 -25.03 -7.85 -17.89
C ALA A 328 -25.90 -7.07 -16.88
N ALA A 329 -27.22 -7.25 -16.92
CA ALA A 329 -28.13 -6.61 -15.98
C ALA A 329 -27.86 -7.07 -14.54
N LYS A 330 -27.62 -8.37 -14.30
CA LYS A 330 -27.28 -8.89 -12.97
C LYS A 330 -25.99 -8.27 -12.44
N THR A 331 -24.93 -8.22 -13.25
CA THR A 331 -23.63 -7.63 -12.88
C THR A 331 -23.74 -6.13 -12.62
N LEU A 332 -24.39 -5.36 -13.50
CA LEU A 332 -24.54 -3.91 -13.35
C LEU A 332 -25.40 -3.52 -12.14
N THR A 333 -26.44 -4.29 -11.84
CA THR A 333 -27.32 -4.06 -10.68
C THR A 333 -26.79 -4.67 -9.39
N LYS A 334 -25.64 -5.37 -9.43
CA LYS A 334 -25.07 -6.14 -8.31
C LYS A 334 -26.09 -7.09 -7.69
N SER A 335 -26.99 -7.63 -8.52
CA SER A 335 -28.11 -8.45 -8.05
C SER A 335 -27.61 -9.82 -7.62
N ARG A 336 -27.90 -10.21 -6.38
CA ARG A 336 -27.61 -11.56 -5.86
C ARG A 336 -28.61 -12.63 -6.32
N HIS A 337 -29.63 -12.26 -7.08
CA HIS A 337 -30.62 -13.20 -7.59
C HIS A 337 -29.97 -14.20 -8.56
N LYS A 338 -30.31 -15.48 -8.41
CA LYS A 338 -29.85 -16.53 -9.33
C LYS A 338 -30.50 -16.34 -10.69
N ILE A 339 -29.72 -16.49 -11.76
CA ILE A 339 -30.23 -16.51 -13.14
C ILE A 339 -29.87 -17.87 -13.78
N PRO A 340 -30.70 -18.44 -14.66
CA PRO A 340 -30.49 -19.80 -15.19
C PRO A 340 -29.23 -20.02 -16.02
N VAL A 341 -28.55 -18.93 -16.42
CA VAL A 341 -27.40 -18.94 -17.33
C VAL A 341 -26.08 -18.61 -16.63
N MET A 342 -26.10 -18.47 -15.30
CA MET A 342 -24.93 -18.19 -14.47
C MET A 342 -25.07 -19.02 -13.18
N GLU A 343 -24.29 -20.09 -13.09
CA GLU A 343 -24.13 -20.90 -11.88
C GLU A 343 -22.91 -20.40 -11.12
N THR A 344 -23.03 -20.20 -9.79
CA THR A 344 -21.93 -19.81 -8.90
C THR A 344 -21.85 -20.81 -7.76
N HIS A 345 -20.64 -21.27 -7.45
CA HIS A 345 -20.34 -22.19 -6.36
C HIS A 345 -19.09 -21.76 -5.62
N GLN A 346 -19.07 -21.91 -4.29
CA GLN A 346 -17.85 -21.77 -3.49
C GLN A 346 -17.27 -23.15 -3.21
N ALA A 347 -15.94 -23.25 -3.22
CA ALA A 347 -15.19 -24.46 -2.92
C ALA A 347 -13.78 -24.11 -2.42
N THR A 348 -13.02 -25.08 -1.92
CA THR A 348 -11.58 -24.94 -1.66
C THR A 348 -10.72 -25.45 -2.82
N ARG A 349 -11.28 -26.34 -3.63
CA ARG A 349 -10.65 -26.87 -4.84
C ARG A 349 -11.66 -27.04 -5.96
N CYS A 350 -11.27 -26.63 -7.17
CA CYS A 350 -12.05 -26.83 -8.39
C CYS A 350 -11.20 -27.55 -9.43
N ARG A 351 -11.69 -28.68 -9.92
CA ARG A 351 -11.12 -29.37 -11.09
C ARG A 351 -12.11 -29.31 -12.25
N VAL A 352 -11.66 -28.77 -13.36
CA VAL A 352 -12.39 -28.72 -14.63
C VAL A 352 -11.65 -29.56 -15.67
N VAL A 353 -12.35 -30.50 -16.27
CA VAL A 353 -11.90 -31.23 -17.46
C VAL A 353 -12.73 -30.74 -18.65
N LEU A 354 -12.05 -30.26 -19.68
CA LEU A 354 -12.63 -29.75 -20.90
C LEU A 354 -12.67 -30.88 -21.94
N HIS A 355 -13.86 -31.19 -22.46
CA HIS A 355 -14.01 -32.30 -23.43
C HIS A 355 -13.53 -31.89 -24.83
N GLU A 356 -13.37 -30.59 -25.05
CA GLU A 356 -12.76 -29.96 -26.21
C GLU A 356 -11.83 -28.84 -25.71
N PRO A 357 -10.69 -28.56 -26.37
CA PRO A 357 -9.83 -27.45 -25.96
C PRO A 357 -10.55 -26.11 -25.89
N MET A 358 -10.17 -25.30 -24.89
CA MET A 358 -10.68 -23.94 -24.72
C MET A 358 -9.51 -23.02 -24.41
N ALA A 359 -9.51 -21.82 -24.99
CA ALA A 359 -8.60 -20.76 -24.59
C ALA A 359 -8.76 -20.48 -23.10
N ALA A 360 -7.65 -20.20 -22.42
CA ALA A 360 -7.61 -19.89 -21.00
C ALA A 360 -6.79 -18.64 -20.69
N GLN A 361 -7.08 -18.05 -19.53
CA GLN A 361 -6.42 -16.86 -19.01
C GLN A 361 -6.17 -16.95 -17.51
N LEU A 362 -5.16 -16.22 -17.02
CA LEU A 362 -4.83 -16.01 -15.60
C LEU A 362 -4.64 -14.53 -15.33
N ASP A 363 -5.46 -13.93 -14.47
CA ASP A 363 -5.45 -12.50 -14.13
C ASP A 363 -5.39 -11.58 -15.37
N GLY A 364 -6.00 -12.01 -16.47
CA GLY A 364 -6.00 -11.31 -17.76
C GLY A 364 -4.87 -11.66 -18.72
N ASP A 365 -3.88 -12.46 -18.31
CA ASP A 365 -2.83 -12.98 -19.20
C ASP A 365 -3.32 -14.26 -19.90
N ALA A 366 -3.26 -14.30 -21.23
CA ALA A 366 -3.63 -15.50 -22.00
C ALA A 366 -2.56 -16.60 -21.84
N ILE A 367 -3.00 -17.85 -21.62
CA ILE A 367 -2.11 -19.02 -21.47
C ILE A 367 -2.31 -20.07 -22.58
N GLY A 368 -3.00 -19.69 -23.64
CA GLY A 368 -3.31 -20.56 -24.79
C GLY A 368 -4.48 -21.52 -24.52
N GLU A 369 -4.58 -22.57 -25.33
CA GLU A 369 -5.64 -23.57 -25.18
C GLU A 369 -5.28 -24.64 -24.15
N VAL A 370 -6.22 -24.94 -23.27
CA VAL A 370 -6.08 -25.95 -22.22
C VAL A 370 -7.11 -27.06 -22.35
N ARG A 371 -6.82 -28.19 -21.72
CA ARG A 371 -7.70 -29.37 -21.59
C ARG A 371 -8.18 -29.59 -20.16
N SER A 372 -7.44 -29.10 -19.17
CA SER A 372 -7.86 -29.16 -17.78
C SER A 372 -7.36 -27.97 -16.97
N ILE A 373 -8.11 -27.65 -15.93
CA ILE A 373 -7.78 -26.68 -14.88
C ILE A 373 -7.96 -27.41 -13.54
N ASP A 374 -6.97 -27.34 -12.66
CA ASP A 374 -7.04 -27.79 -11.26
C ASP A 374 -6.58 -26.63 -10.38
N ALA A 375 -7.54 -25.93 -9.78
CA ALA A 375 -7.35 -24.75 -8.96
C ALA A 375 -7.59 -25.08 -7.49
N ARG A 376 -6.72 -24.57 -6.60
CA ARG A 376 -6.82 -24.77 -5.16
C ARG A 376 -6.47 -23.51 -4.40
N VAL A 377 -7.32 -23.14 -3.45
CA VAL A 377 -7.05 -22.01 -2.55
C VAL A 377 -5.89 -22.32 -1.60
N ARG A 378 -5.06 -21.31 -1.36
CA ARG A 378 -4.04 -21.26 -0.32
C ARG A 378 -4.43 -20.14 0.66
N PRO A 379 -5.17 -20.50 1.72
CA PRO A 379 -5.66 -19.52 2.67
C PRO A 379 -4.52 -18.73 3.29
N ASP A 380 -4.70 -17.42 3.44
CA ASP A 380 -3.80 -16.51 4.16
C ASP A 380 -2.34 -16.54 3.66
N SER A 381 -2.11 -16.99 2.43
CA SER A 381 -0.76 -17.34 1.97
C SER A 381 0.08 -16.14 1.56
N LEU A 382 -0.52 -14.98 1.31
CA LEU A 382 0.20 -13.79 0.87
C LEU A 382 -0.03 -12.62 1.84
N ARG A 383 1.05 -12.06 2.39
CA ARG A 383 1.01 -10.80 3.12
C ARG A 383 1.13 -9.64 2.14
N ILE A 384 0.23 -8.67 2.22
CA ILE A 384 0.21 -7.49 1.34
C ILE A 384 -0.05 -6.21 2.13
N LEU A 385 0.58 -5.10 1.73
CA LEU A 385 0.29 -3.76 2.24
C LEU A 385 -0.85 -3.13 1.44
N VAL A 386 -1.91 -2.71 2.12
CA VAL A 386 -3.08 -2.04 1.53
C VAL A 386 -3.27 -0.63 2.10
N PRO A 387 -4.04 0.26 1.43
CA PRO A 387 -4.24 1.63 1.91
C PRO A 387 -4.78 1.69 3.34
N ALA A 388 -4.34 2.68 4.12
CA ALA A 388 -4.79 2.87 5.50
C ALA A 388 -6.17 3.58 5.53
N SER A 389 -7.19 2.85 6.00
CA SER A 389 -8.57 3.26 6.41
C SER A 389 -9.75 3.00 5.45
N ASP A 390 -10.81 2.41 6.05
CA ASP A 390 -12.19 2.12 5.64
C ASP A 390 -12.46 1.21 4.42
N VAL A 391 -12.19 -0.08 4.57
CA VAL A 391 -12.94 -1.12 3.84
C VAL A 391 -14.04 -1.65 4.77
N PRO A 392 -15.33 -1.59 4.37
CA PRO A 392 -16.46 -2.03 5.20
C PRO A 392 -16.35 -3.51 5.58
N ASP A 393 -16.98 -3.88 6.70
CA ASP A 393 -17.21 -5.26 7.16
C ASP A 393 -17.61 -6.20 6.00
N SER A 394 -16.64 -6.84 5.33
CA SER A 394 -16.86 -8.19 4.81
C SER A 394 -16.95 -9.22 5.97
N ALA A 395 -16.76 -8.74 7.22
CA ALA A 395 -17.03 -9.41 8.49
C ALA A 395 -18.53 -9.51 8.88
N ALA A 396 -19.47 -9.25 7.98
CA ALA A 396 -20.80 -9.85 8.12
C ALA A 396 -20.69 -11.33 7.71
N ALA A 397 -20.45 -12.19 8.70
CA ALA A 397 -20.51 -13.64 8.55
C ALA A 397 -21.82 -14.06 7.86
N PRO A 398 -21.82 -15.08 6.98
CA PRO A 398 -23.07 -15.71 6.60
C PRO A 398 -23.71 -16.27 7.88
N THR A 399 -24.94 -15.85 8.17
CA THR A 399 -25.78 -16.57 9.13
C THR A 399 -26.04 -17.95 8.53
N MET A 400 -25.25 -18.94 8.93
CA MET A 400 -25.60 -20.33 8.72
C MET A 400 -26.94 -20.57 9.43
N LYS A 401 -27.96 -20.94 8.66
CA LYS A 401 -29.16 -21.55 9.23
C LYS A 401 -28.71 -22.83 9.94
N PRO A 402 -29.15 -23.09 11.19
CA PRO A 402 -28.85 -24.37 11.83
C PRO A 402 -29.38 -25.50 10.93
N GLU A 403 -28.53 -26.49 10.68
CA GLU A 403 -28.90 -27.73 10.02
C GLU A 403 -30.14 -28.30 10.68
N SER A 404 -31.15 -28.61 9.88
CA SER A 404 -32.30 -29.40 10.32
C SER A 404 -31.80 -30.79 10.66
N VAL A 405 -31.77 -31.12 11.95
CA VAL A 405 -31.61 -32.48 12.44
C VAL A 405 -32.71 -33.35 11.81
N PRO A 406 -32.39 -34.50 11.22
CA PRO A 406 -33.41 -35.39 10.68
C PRO A 406 -34.27 -35.94 11.82
N GLU A 407 -35.59 -35.80 11.70
CA GLU A 407 -36.55 -36.43 12.60
C GLU A 407 -36.37 -37.94 12.56
N GLU A 408 -35.95 -38.53 13.67
CA GLU A 408 -36.08 -39.97 13.90
C GLU A 408 -37.57 -40.33 13.94
N HIS A 409 -37.99 -41.20 13.03
CA HIS A 409 -39.27 -41.88 13.11
C HIS A 409 -39.29 -42.80 14.34
N VAL A 410 -40.21 -42.53 15.25
CA VAL A 410 -40.82 -43.52 16.17
C VAL A 410 -42.23 -43.79 15.71
#